data_AF-A0A835S4R1-F1
#
_entry.id   AF-A0A835S4R1-F1
#
_cell.length_a   1.000
_cell.length_b   1.000
_cell.length_c   1.000
_cell.angle_alpha   90.00
_cell.angle_beta   90.00
_cell.angle_gamma   90.00
#
_symmetry.space_group_name_H-M   'P 1'
#
loop_
_entity.id
_entity.type
_entity.pdbx_description
1 polymer ?
#
loop_
_entity_poly.entity_id
_entity_poly.type
_entity_poly.pdbx_seq_one_letter_code
_entity_poly.pdbx_strand_id
1 'polypeptide(L)'
;MVARSSKTGSKSIRKRGEKTTRSSKVKKSTTKKEPSNSALLKKVSSVTDSTKTLSKEIKSMTKIFAENQKILVSMKKMIDTLSSAMEQIQKQSRQINIIGEDTQKLFSGLNQVRGQSNLVSKINDQTNRLQDQITKITEAQKSSPATSKLMQQVSESIDSIRNNSKMIMKISERIDNVREDLSNISAKAETTNIGPEISEIKRKIESISGKAEQIESLGGVMSNLKQELESVVSKTSSMSGIPEQIDEIKRNIQSISSRTGNFGGDITNLKNELGNMTSKTDQKITDLTEILNRSDASTSEFHKKTNEIIQELQGIKNVTIKSSQTTSKEVLGLLKLSEFQSNVRMRAESKYGTLQDLEKMATQTAEMVNLFDKLSIESEQKIALPHEVKQWAVSKILDCADRWEIRFTDVFRLLANQLGRDLLKEAIRIQQIRDIFGIRAVEEIKQELTVS
;
A
#
# COMPACT_ATOMS: atom_id res chain seq x y z
N MET A 1 -51.66 -39.03 -74.35
CA MET A 1 -52.83 -38.16 -74.10
C MET A 1 -52.35 -36.98 -73.27
N VAL A 2 -52.33 -35.71 -73.69
CA VAL A 2 -52.71 -34.99 -74.93
C VAL A 2 -51.79 -33.74 -74.93
N ALA A 3 -50.78 -33.68 -75.81
CA ALA A 3 -50.69 -32.82 -77.01
C ALA A 3 -50.25 -31.38 -76.67
N ARG A 4 -49.31 -30.70 -77.33
CA ARG A 4 -48.63 -30.77 -78.64
C ARG A 4 -47.54 -29.67 -78.52
N SER A 5 -46.40 -29.63 -79.19
CA SER A 5 -45.74 -30.52 -80.14
C SER A 5 -44.40 -29.85 -80.50
N SER A 6 -43.37 -30.70 -80.71
CA SER A 6 -42.33 -30.60 -81.76
C SER A 6 -41.46 -29.35 -81.82
N LYS A 7 -40.14 -29.42 -81.99
CA LYS A 7 -39.23 -30.33 -82.71
C LYS A 7 -37.85 -29.66 -82.49
N THR A 8 -36.67 -30.25 -82.37
CA THR A 8 -36.07 -31.57 -82.59
C THR A 8 -34.62 -31.37 -82.08
N GLY A 9 -34.05 -32.26 -81.25
CA GLY A 9 -33.32 -33.45 -81.70
C GLY A 9 -31.96 -33.06 -82.30
N SER A 10 -30.78 -33.48 -81.86
CA SER A 10 -30.36 -34.65 -81.05
C SER A 10 -28.94 -34.34 -80.54
N LYS A 11 -28.64 -34.57 -79.25
CA LYS A 11 -27.97 -35.77 -78.71
C LYS A 11 -26.78 -36.27 -79.55
N SER A 12 -25.58 -36.35 -78.93
CA SER A 12 -25.06 -37.59 -78.31
C SER A 12 -23.53 -37.46 -78.17
N ILE A 13 -22.99 -37.40 -76.93
CA ILE A 13 -22.30 -38.52 -76.24
C ILE A 13 -21.06 -39.03 -77.01
N ARG A 14 -19.83 -38.89 -76.47
CA ARG A 14 -19.18 -39.88 -75.57
C ARG A 14 -17.70 -39.53 -75.29
N LYS A 15 -17.36 -39.74 -74.01
CA LYS A 15 -16.08 -40.11 -73.38
C LYS A 15 -14.88 -40.51 -74.28
N ARG A 16 -13.71 -40.22 -73.69
CA ARG A 16 -12.56 -41.12 -73.36
C ARG A 16 -11.25 -40.79 -74.08
N GLY A 17 -10.22 -40.51 -73.28
CA GLY A 17 -8.96 -41.28 -73.31
C GLY A 17 -7.77 -40.73 -74.11
N GLU A 18 -6.66 -40.61 -73.36
CA GLU A 18 -5.29 -40.98 -73.74
C GLU A 18 -4.32 -40.05 -74.51
N LYS A 19 -3.15 -39.91 -73.85
CA LYS A 19 -1.75 -40.06 -74.31
C LYS A 19 -1.16 -39.13 -75.37
N THR A 20 -0.15 -38.39 -74.89
CA THR A 20 1.23 -38.30 -75.40
C THR A 20 1.57 -39.07 -76.69
N THR A 21 1.92 -38.38 -77.77
CA THR A 21 3.29 -38.11 -78.28
C THR A 21 3.31 -37.71 -79.76
N ARG A 22 4.19 -36.73 -80.06
CA ARG A 22 4.88 -36.39 -81.34
C ARG A 22 4.21 -36.71 -82.69
N SER A 23 4.02 -35.68 -83.52
CA SER A 23 4.91 -35.48 -84.68
C SER A 23 4.77 -34.06 -85.27
N SER A 24 5.89 -33.60 -85.80
CA SER A 24 6.16 -32.34 -86.49
C SER A 24 5.39 -32.17 -87.79
N LYS A 25 4.89 -30.95 -88.05
CA LYS A 25 4.74 -30.44 -89.43
C LYS A 25 4.92 -28.93 -89.51
N VAL A 26 6.01 -28.55 -90.16
CA VAL A 26 6.37 -27.20 -90.59
C VAL A 26 5.28 -26.60 -91.48
N LYS A 27 4.88 -25.34 -91.23
CA LYS A 27 4.24 -24.48 -92.23
C LYS A 27 4.72 -23.03 -92.11
N LYS A 28 5.52 -22.68 -93.13
CA LYS A 28 5.56 -21.43 -93.91
C LYS A 28 5.54 -20.10 -93.14
N SER A 29 6.70 -19.44 -93.17
CA SER A 29 6.89 -18.02 -92.91
C SER A 29 6.15 -17.17 -93.94
N THR A 30 5.33 -16.24 -93.46
CA THR A 30 4.95 -15.04 -94.21
C THR A 30 5.78 -13.88 -93.69
N THR A 31 6.68 -13.43 -94.56
CA THR A 31 7.34 -12.13 -94.65
C THR A 31 6.83 -11.05 -93.68
N LYS A 32 7.69 -10.71 -92.71
CA LYS A 32 7.58 -9.49 -91.90
C LYS A 32 7.80 -8.29 -92.83
N LYS A 33 6.78 -7.45 -93.02
CA LYS A 33 6.98 -6.06 -93.44
C LYS A 33 7.99 -5.42 -92.49
N GLU A 34 8.97 -4.68 -93.04
CA GLU A 34 9.83 -3.82 -92.25
C GLU A 34 8.98 -2.92 -91.35
N PRO A 35 9.34 -2.75 -90.07
CA PRO A 35 8.62 -1.84 -89.20
C PRO A 35 8.82 -0.43 -89.76
N SER A 36 7.73 0.18 -90.24
CA SER A 36 7.70 1.62 -90.52
C SER A 36 8.40 2.38 -89.39
N ASN A 37 9.20 3.40 -89.69
CA ASN A 37 9.89 4.24 -88.69
C ASN A 37 8.96 4.70 -87.55
N SER A 38 7.65 4.81 -87.80
CA SER A 38 6.61 5.07 -86.80
C SER A 38 6.45 3.96 -85.73
N ALA A 39 6.63 2.69 -86.08
CA ALA A 39 6.52 1.55 -85.17
C ALA A 39 7.77 1.41 -84.27
N LEU A 40 8.95 1.77 -84.78
CA LEU A 40 10.17 1.87 -83.98
C LEU A 40 10.09 3.05 -83.01
N LEU A 41 9.64 4.22 -83.48
CA LEU A 41 9.39 5.39 -82.62
C LEU A 41 8.39 5.09 -81.51
N LYS A 42 7.30 4.37 -81.79
CA LYS A 42 6.32 3.93 -80.77
C LYS A 42 6.92 2.97 -79.74
N LYS A 43 7.78 2.03 -80.17
CA LYS A 43 8.48 1.13 -79.22
C LYS A 43 9.47 1.91 -78.36
N VAL A 44 10.27 2.79 -78.94
CA VAL A 44 11.24 3.62 -78.21
C VAL A 44 10.54 4.54 -77.21
N SER A 45 9.40 5.15 -77.58
CA SER A 45 8.58 5.93 -76.65
C SER A 45 7.97 5.05 -75.54
N SER A 46 7.45 3.86 -75.86
CA SER A 46 6.94 2.94 -74.82
C SER A 46 8.01 2.46 -73.82
N VAL A 47 9.24 2.24 -74.30
CA VAL A 47 10.40 1.88 -73.45
C VAL A 47 10.83 3.07 -72.61
N THR A 48 10.79 4.28 -73.17
CA THR A 48 11.06 5.52 -72.45
C THR A 48 10.04 5.74 -71.33
N ASP A 49 8.75 5.53 -71.61
CA ASP A 49 7.69 5.66 -70.62
C ASP A 49 7.77 4.58 -69.54
N SER A 50 8.13 3.34 -69.91
CA SER A 50 8.39 2.26 -68.96
C SER A 50 9.59 2.58 -68.05
N THR A 51 10.66 3.14 -68.61
CA THR A 51 11.85 3.56 -67.84
C THR A 51 11.54 4.71 -66.89
N LYS A 52 10.70 5.67 -67.32
CA LYS A 52 10.22 6.76 -66.46
C LYS A 52 9.35 6.22 -65.32
N THR A 53 8.48 5.25 -65.59
CA THR A 53 7.65 4.61 -64.55
C THR A 53 8.52 3.85 -63.55
N LEU A 54 9.47 3.05 -64.03
CA LEU A 54 10.43 2.35 -63.17
C LEU A 54 11.26 3.34 -62.33
N SER A 55 11.70 4.46 -62.89
CA SER A 55 12.42 5.50 -62.15
C SER A 55 11.56 6.12 -61.05
N LYS A 56 10.25 6.33 -61.29
CA LYS A 56 9.31 6.80 -60.26
C LYS A 56 9.10 5.74 -59.16
N GLU A 57 8.98 4.47 -59.52
CA GLU A 57 8.89 3.36 -58.55
C GLU A 57 10.16 3.24 -57.71
N ILE A 58 11.35 3.32 -58.32
CA ILE A 58 12.62 3.29 -57.61
C ILE A 58 12.70 4.45 -56.60
N LYS A 59 12.29 5.66 -56.99
CA LYS A 59 12.20 6.81 -56.06
C LYS A 59 11.22 6.55 -54.92
N SER A 60 10.07 5.95 -55.22
CA SER A 60 9.07 5.56 -54.20
C SER A 60 9.68 4.53 -53.22
N MET A 61 10.34 3.49 -53.74
CA MET A 61 11.05 2.49 -52.93
C MET A 61 12.13 3.12 -52.06
N THR A 62 12.95 4.04 -52.59
CA THR A 62 13.97 4.74 -51.78
C THR A 62 13.34 5.54 -50.65
N LYS A 63 12.18 6.17 -50.90
CA LYS A 63 11.42 6.89 -49.85
C LYS A 63 10.92 5.93 -48.78
N ILE A 64 10.37 4.78 -49.17
CA ILE A 64 9.92 3.72 -48.24
C ILE A 64 11.10 3.20 -47.41
N PHE A 65 12.27 2.98 -48.02
CA PHE A 65 13.48 2.56 -47.29
C PHE A 65 13.90 3.59 -46.24
N ALA A 66 13.87 4.88 -46.59
CA ALA A 66 14.20 5.95 -45.64
C ALA A 66 13.20 6.03 -44.48
N GLU A 67 11.90 5.84 -44.74
CA GLU A 67 10.87 5.76 -43.69
C GLU A 67 11.05 4.52 -42.81
N ASN A 68 11.30 3.35 -43.39
CA ASN A 68 11.59 2.12 -42.64
C ASN A 68 12.80 2.30 -41.72
N GLN A 69 13.83 3.01 -42.16
CA GLN A 69 14.99 3.28 -41.33
C GLN A 69 14.67 4.21 -40.14
N LYS A 70 13.78 5.19 -40.32
CA LYS A 70 13.27 6.01 -39.20
C LYS A 70 12.47 5.17 -38.20
N ILE A 71 11.64 4.25 -38.69
CA ILE A 71 10.88 3.32 -37.85
C ILE A 71 11.83 2.45 -37.04
N LEU A 72 12.87 1.88 -37.66
CA LEU A 72 13.86 1.07 -36.96
C LEU A 72 14.61 1.84 -35.88
N VAL A 73 14.98 3.10 -36.13
CA VAL A 73 15.60 3.98 -35.11
C VAL A 73 14.63 4.25 -33.96
N SER A 74 13.34 4.43 -34.25
CA SER A 74 12.30 4.59 -33.21
C SER A 74 12.14 3.31 -32.38
N MET A 75 12.09 2.14 -33.02
CA MET A 75 12.02 0.84 -32.33
C MET A 75 13.25 0.61 -31.45
N LYS A 76 14.45 0.98 -31.92
CA LYS A 76 15.66 0.91 -31.10
C LYS A 76 15.52 1.78 -29.84
N LYS A 77 15.09 3.03 -29.97
CA LYS A 77 14.86 3.90 -28.81
C LYS A 77 13.85 3.31 -27.84
N MET A 78 12.77 2.70 -28.35
CA MET A 78 11.77 2.03 -27.54
C MET A 78 12.33 0.82 -26.79
N ILE A 79 13.18 0.02 -27.44
CA ILE A 79 13.89 -1.10 -26.81
C ILE A 79 14.86 -0.59 -25.73
N ASP A 80 15.59 0.48 -25.98
CA ASP A 80 16.49 1.10 -24.99
C ASP A 80 15.69 1.59 -23.76
N THR A 81 14.51 2.19 -23.97
CA THR A 81 13.60 2.58 -22.87
C THR A 81 13.05 1.37 -22.12
N LEU A 82 12.62 0.32 -22.82
CA LEU A 82 12.15 -0.93 -22.21
C LEU A 82 13.24 -1.61 -21.39
N SER A 83 14.48 -1.62 -21.90
CA SER A 83 15.63 -2.19 -21.19
C SER A 83 15.90 -1.44 -19.88
N SER A 84 15.85 -0.10 -19.91
CA SER A 84 16.02 0.73 -18.71
C SER A 84 14.89 0.52 -17.69
N ALA A 85 13.64 0.42 -18.16
CA ALA A 85 12.50 0.12 -17.29
C ALA A 85 12.62 -1.28 -16.65
N MET A 86 13.06 -2.27 -17.42
CA MET A 86 13.29 -3.63 -16.91
C MET A 86 14.37 -3.68 -15.84
N GLU A 87 15.44 -2.91 -16.00
CA GLU A 87 16.50 -2.79 -15.00
C GLU A 87 16.00 -2.13 -13.71
N GLN A 88 15.13 -1.11 -13.81
CA GLN A 88 14.47 -0.52 -12.65
C GLN A 88 13.54 -1.50 -11.93
N ILE A 89 12.74 -2.28 -12.67
CA ILE A 89 11.85 -3.31 -12.11
C ILE A 89 12.66 -4.37 -11.35
N GLN A 90 13.81 -4.80 -11.89
CA GLN A 90 14.70 -5.72 -11.21
C GLN A 90 15.27 -5.14 -9.91
N LYS A 91 15.68 -3.86 -9.90
CA LYS A 91 16.14 -3.18 -8.68
C LYS A 91 15.03 -3.08 -7.63
N GLN A 92 13.81 -2.75 -8.04
CA GLN A 92 12.65 -2.67 -7.14
C GLN A 92 12.28 -4.05 -6.57
N SER A 93 12.31 -5.11 -7.39
CA SER A 93 12.08 -6.48 -6.93
C SER A 93 13.02 -6.87 -5.78
N ARG A 94 14.31 -6.53 -5.87
CA ARG A 94 15.27 -6.75 -4.77
C ARG A 94 14.91 -5.97 -3.51
N GLN A 95 14.48 -4.71 -3.64
CA GLN A 95 14.04 -3.91 -2.49
C GLN A 95 12.79 -4.49 -1.83
N ILE A 96 11.83 -4.99 -2.60
CA ILE A 96 10.63 -5.64 -2.07
C ILE A 96 11.00 -6.87 -1.23
N ASN A 97 11.97 -7.67 -1.68
CA ASN A 97 12.44 -8.83 -0.91
C ASN A 97 13.06 -8.41 0.44
N ILE A 98 13.86 -7.35 0.46
CA ILE A 98 14.45 -6.82 1.70
C ILE A 98 13.34 -6.32 2.64
N ILE A 99 12.38 -5.55 2.13
CA ILE A 99 11.23 -5.07 2.92
C ILE A 99 10.40 -6.24 3.47
N GLY A 100 10.22 -7.31 2.68
CA GLY A 100 9.55 -8.52 3.12
C GLY A 100 10.27 -9.18 4.30
N GLU A 101 11.60 -9.29 4.23
CA GLU A 101 12.43 -9.83 5.32
C GLU A 101 12.36 -8.96 6.59
N ASP A 102 12.45 -7.64 6.44
CA ASP A 102 12.34 -6.70 7.55
C ASP A 102 10.94 -6.73 8.19
N THR A 103 9.89 -6.91 7.38
CA THR A 103 8.52 -7.09 7.87
C THR A 103 8.38 -8.37 8.69
N GLN A 104 9.03 -9.47 8.27
CA GLN A 104 9.08 -10.70 9.06
C GLN A 104 9.84 -10.50 10.38
N LYS A 105 10.98 -9.79 10.36
CA LYS A 105 11.73 -9.45 11.58
C LYS A 105 10.88 -8.60 12.52
N LEU A 106 10.19 -7.58 12.01
CA LEU A 106 9.25 -6.77 12.79
C LEU A 106 8.11 -7.60 13.38
N PHE A 107 7.54 -8.54 12.63
CA PHE A 107 6.50 -9.43 13.14
C PHE A 107 7.02 -10.34 14.26
N SER A 108 8.24 -10.85 14.12
CA SER A 108 8.89 -11.64 15.18
C SER A 108 9.15 -10.81 16.44
N GLY A 109 9.65 -9.57 16.29
CA GLY A 109 9.85 -8.63 17.40
C GLY A 109 8.54 -8.22 18.07
N LEU A 110 7.49 -7.97 17.27
CA LEU A 110 6.16 -7.65 17.77
C LEU A 110 5.56 -8.81 18.55
N ASN A 111 5.72 -10.05 18.08
CA ASN A 111 5.29 -11.24 18.81
C ASN A 111 6.05 -11.41 20.14
N GLN A 112 7.35 -11.07 20.18
CA GLN A 112 8.13 -11.08 21.42
C GLN A 112 7.63 -10.03 22.42
N VAL A 113 7.36 -8.80 21.95
CA VAL A 113 6.78 -7.73 22.78
C VAL A 113 5.37 -8.11 23.27
N ARG A 114 4.55 -8.73 22.42
CA ARG A 114 3.24 -9.25 22.81
C ARG A 114 3.34 -10.38 23.84
N GLY A 115 4.34 -11.27 23.70
CA GLY A 115 4.66 -12.29 24.70
C GLY A 115 5.11 -11.72 26.05
N GLN A 116 5.64 -10.48 26.06
CA GLN A 116 5.93 -9.71 27.26
C GLN A 116 4.70 -8.95 27.82
N SER A 117 3.46 -9.26 27.40
CA SER A 117 2.24 -8.64 27.95
C SER A 117 2.17 -8.64 29.48
N ASN A 118 2.78 -9.64 30.13
CA ASN A 118 2.88 -9.74 31.59
C ASN A 118 3.70 -8.60 32.23
N LEU A 119 4.60 -7.91 31.50
CA LEU A 119 5.30 -6.72 31.99
C LEU A 119 4.34 -5.54 32.16
N VAL A 120 3.40 -5.35 31.24
CA VAL A 120 2.40 -4.27 31.34
C VAL A 120 1.54 -4.46 32.58
N SER A 121 1.09 -5.69 32.84
CA SER A 121 0.35 -6.02 34.07
C SER A 121 1.19 -5.78 35.33
N LYS A 122 2.46 -6.22 35.34
CA LYS A 122 3.36 -6.01 36.49
C LYS A 122 3.64 -4.53 36.76
N ILE A 123 3.85 -3.73 35.73
CA ILE A 123 4.03 -2.27 35.83
C ILE A 123 2.75 -1.65 36.39
N ASN A 124 1.59 -2.01 35.86
CA ASN A 124 0.30 -1.51 36.33
C ASN A 124 0.05 -1.86 37.81
N ASP A 125 0.36 -3.09 38.23
CA ASP A 125 0.25 -3.51 39.63
C ASP A 125 1.21 -2.72 40.54
N GLN A 126 2.44 -2.45 40.09
CA GLN A 126 3.38 -1.60 40.82
C GLN A 126 2.90 -0.16 40.93
N THR A 127 2.37 0.41 39.85
CA THR A 127 1.79 1.76 39.83
C THR A 127 0.61 1.86 40.79
N ASN A 128 -0.28 0.87 40.82
CA ASN A 128 -1.41 0.84 41.76
C ASN A 128 -0.94 0.76 43.22
N ARG A 129 0.09 -0.04 43.51
CA ARG A 129 0.68 -0.12 44.87
C ARG A 129 1.32 1.19 45.30
N LEU A 130 2.00 1.89 44.40
CA LEU A 130 2.57 3.21 44.67
C LEU A 130 1.47 4.25 44.91
N GLN A 131 0.39 4.21 44.12
CA GLN A 131 -0.77 5.09 44.29
C GLN A 131 -1.43 4.89 45.66
N ASP A 132 -1.60 3.64 46.09
CA ASP A 132 -2.13 3.32 47.42
C ASP A 132 -1.22 3.83 48.54
N GLN A 133 0.11 3.69 48.40
CA GLN A 133 1.07 4.20 49.38
C GLN A 133 1.03 5.74 49.45
N ILE A 134 1.01 6.42 48.30
CA ILE A 134 0.89 7.88 48.23
C ILE A 134 -0.42 8.35 48.87
N THR A 135 -1.52 7.64 48.62
CA THR A 135 -2.84 7.97 49.20
C THR A 135 -2.83 7.81 50.72
N LYS A 136 -2.25 6.70 51.24
CA LYS A 136 -2.08 6.48 52.68
C LYS A 136 -1.19 7.52 53.35
N ILE A 137 -0.11 7.95 52.70
CA ILE A 137 0.76 9.03 53.20
C ILE A 137 -0.01 10.35 53.23
N THR A 138 -0.78 10.64 52.18
CA THR A 138 -1.58 11.88 52.06
C THR A 138 -2.70 11.94 53.09
N GLU A 139 -3.40 10.83 53.34
CA GLU A 139 -4.42 10.73 54.39
C GLU A 139 -3.81 10.83 55.78
N ALA A 140 -2.71 10.13 56.05
CA ALA A 140 -1.99 10.21 57.33
C ALA A 140 -1.47 11.63 57.63
N GLN A 141 -1.11 12.41 56.60
CA GLN A 141 -0.75 13.82 56.75
C GLN A 141 -1.95 14.74 56.97
N LYS A 142 -3.10 14.47 56.34
CA LYS A 142 -4.34 15.25 56.55
C LYS A 142 -5.02 14.98 57.89
N SER A 143 -4.92 13.76 58.42
CA SER A 143 -5.62 13.35 59.64
C SER A 143 -4.72 13.34 60.89
N SER A 144 -3.51 13.91 60.84
CA SER A 144 -2.61 13.94 62.01
C SER A 144 -2.96 15.10 62.95
N PRO A 145 -3.63 14.84 64.11
CA PRO A 145 -3.88 15.87 65.12
C PRO A 145 -2.60 16.41 65.76
N ALA A 146 -1.46 15.71 65.60
CA ALA A 146 -0.18 16.13 66.14
C ALA A 146 0.35 17.39 65.46
N THR A 147 0.17 17.55 64.14
CA THR A 147 0.69 18.70 63.39
C THR A 147 -0.09 19.98 63.69
N SER A 148 -1.42 19.89 63.83
CA SER A 148 -2.27 21.01 64.23
C SER A 148 -2.05 21.40 65.70
N LYS A 149 -1.93 20.42 66.60
CA LYS A 149 -1.66 20.67 68.02
C LYS A 149 -0.27 21.24 68.27
N LEU A 150 0.74 20.80 67.51
CA LEU A 150 2.08 21.42 67.52
C LEU A 150 2.04 22.86 67.01
N MET A 151 1.34 23.15 65.91
CA MET A 151 1.21 24.54 65.43
C MET A 151 0.51 25.43 66.48
N GLN A 152 -0.52 24.91 67.15
CA GLN A 152 -1.20 25.63 68.21
C GLN A 152 -0.30 25.89 69.43
N GLN A 153 0.41 24.86 69.92
CA GLN A 153 1.35 25.01 71.04
C GLN A 153 2.51 25.95 70.70
N VAL A 154 3.00 25.91 69.47
CA VAL A 154 4.04 26.84 69.00
C VAL A 154 3.49 28.26 68.93
N SER A 155 2.24 28.47 68.50
CA SER A 155 1.62 29.79 68.47
C SER A 155 1.38 30.36 69.88
N GLU A 156 0.87 29.54 70.81
CA GLU A 156 0.68 29.92 72.22
C GLU A 156 2.02 30.20 72.92
N SER A 157 3.06 29.46 72.56
CA SER A 157 4.43 29.72 73.03
C SER A 157 4.99 31.02 72.48
N ILE A 158 4.72 31.38 71.21
CA ILE A 158 5.16 32.65 70.61
C ILE A 158 4.51 33.83 71.33
N ASP A 159 3.22 33.76 71.64
CA ASP A 159 2.52 34.82 72.37
C ASP A 159 3.00 34.95 73.82
N SER A 160 3.27 33.82 74.48
CA SER A 160 3.85 33.79 75.83
C SER A 160 5.27 34.36 75.87
N ILE A 161 6.11 34.02 74.89
CA ILE A 161 7.46 34.60 74.72
C ILE A 161 7.37 36.11 74.48
N ARG A 162 6.41 36.57 73.68
CA ARG A 162 6.19 37.99 73.41
C ARG A 162 5.75 38.75 74.67
N ASN A 163 4.90 38.16 75.49
CA ASN A 163 4.45 38.75 76.75
C ASN A 163 5.59 38.79 77.78
N ASN A 164 6.34 37.70 77.92
CA ASN A 164 7.50 37.62 78.80
C ASN A 164 8.58 38.64 78.38
N SER A 165 8.82 38.84 77.07
CA SER A 165 9.72 39.88 76.58
C SER A 165 9.28 41.30 76.96
N LYS A 166 7.96 41.59 76.94
CA LYS A 166 7.44 42.89 77.44
C LYS A 166 7.63 43.03 78.95
N MET A 167 7.49 41.95 79.71
CA MET A 167 7.73 41.95 81.15
C MET A 167 9.21 42.14 81.47
N ILE A 168 10.11 41.52 80.70
CA ILE A 168 11.57 41.71 80.81
C ILE A 168 11.93 43.17 80.51
N MET A 169 11.36 43.81 79.49
CA MET A 169 11.56 45.25 79.26
C MET A 169 11.17 46.11 80.48
N LYS A 170 10.02 45.83 81.10
CA LYS A 170 9.58 46.54 82.33
C LYS A 170 10.48 46.24 83.53
N ILE A 171 11.03 45.02 83.61
CA ILE A 171 11.99 44.63 84.65
C ILE A 171 13.32 45.36 84.43
N SER A 172 13.81 45.46 83.20
CA SER A 172 15.00 46.24 82.86
C SER A 172 14.84 47.71 83.24
N GLU A 173 13.70 48.33 82.92
CA GLU A 173 13.39 49.71 83.32
C GLU A 173 13.33 49.88 84.85
N ARG A 174 12.80 48.89 85.59
CA ARG A 174 12.84 48.89 87.07
C ARG A 174 14.24 48.60 87.62
N ILE A 175 15.08 47.83 86.95
CA ILE A 175 16.46 47.55 87.35
C ILE A 175 17.33 48.81 87.22
N ASP A 176 17.13 49.61 86.17
CA ASP A 176 17.83 50.90 86.03
C ASP A 176 17.45 51.86 87.16
N ASN A 177 16.17 51.93 87.52
CA ASN A 177 15.69 52.71 88.69
C ASN A 177 16.25 52.17 90.03
N VAL A 178 16.26 50.84 90.24
CA VAL A 178 16.79 50.22 91.47
C VAL A 178 18.31 50.36 91.57
N ARG A 179 19.03 50.43 90.44
CA ARG A 179 20.48 50.70 90.40
C ARG A 179 20.78 52.15 90.80
N GLU A 180 19.93 53.10 90.41
CA GLU A 180 20.00 54.49 90.85
C GLU A 180 19.71 54.61 92.36
N ASP A 181 18.71 53.89 92.86
CA ASP A 181 18.39 53.82 94.30
C ASP A 181 19.51 53.15 95.13
N LEU A 182 20.15 52.09 94.62
CA LEU A 182 21.28 51.41 95.26
C LEU A 182 22.54 52.30 95.33
N SER A 183 22.74 53.22 94.37
CA SER A 183 23.80 54.22 94.44
C SER A 183 23.59 55.23 95.57
N ASN A 184 22.34 55.43 96.02
CA ASN A 184 21.98 56.32 97.12
C ASN A 184 21.93 55.61 98.49
N ILE A 185 21.66 54.30 98.52
CA ILE A 185 21.53 53.50 99.76
C ILE A 185 22.89 52.98 100.29
N SER A 186 23.94 52.94 99.47
CA SER A 186 25.30 52.54 99.91
C SER A 186 25.95 53.51 100.91
N ALA A 187 25.34 54.66 101.21
CA ALA A 187 25.89 55.65 102.14
C ALA A 187 25.38 55.52 103.59
N LYS A 188 24.46 54.59 103.93
CA LYS A 188 23.88 54.55 105.28
C LYS A 188 23.11 53.27 105.59
N ALA A 189 23.71 52.31 106.30
CA ALA A 189 22.98 51.40 107.21
C ALA A 189 23.93 50.42 107.94
N GLU A 190 24.10 50.62 109.25
CA GLU A 190 24.45 49.57 110.22
C GLU A 190 23.16 48.96 110.80
N THR A 191 23.05 47.63 110.73
CA THR A 191 22.45 46.60 111.63
C THR A 191 21.34 47.02 112.63
N THR A 192 20.19 46.35 112.82
CA THR A 192 19.96 44.96 113.26
C THR A 192 18.43 44.68 113.38
N ASN A 193 17.89 43.55 112.89
CA ASN A 193 16.78 42.76 113.52
C ASN A 193 16.50 41.43 112.75
N ILE A 194 17.04 40.29 113.21
CA ILE A 194 17.22 39.06 112.40
C ILE A 194 16.09 38.00 112.53
N GLY A 195 15.13 38.20 113.43
CA GLY A 195 14.03 37.25 113.67
C GLY A 195 13.04 37.07 112.50
N PRO A 196 12.50 38.15 111.90
CA PRO A 196 11.66 38.03 110.70
C PRO A 196 12.45 37.50 109.50
N GLU A 197 13.75 37.83 109.39
CA GLU A 197 14.63 37.30 108.34
C GLU A 197 14.77 35.78 108.42
N ILE A 198 14.90 35.19 109.61
CA ILE A 198 14.96 33.73 109.79
C ILE A 198 13.64 33.06 109.37
N SER A 199 12.50 33.65 109.70
CA SER A 199 11.19 33.13 109.28
C SER A 199 10.99 33.23 107.77
N GLU A 200 11.50 34.30 107.15
CA GLU A 200 11.47 34.48 105.72
C GLU A 200 12.46 33.55 104.99
N ILE A 201 13.64 33.31 105.59
CA ILE A 201 14.61 32.31 105.13
C ILE A 201 13.98 30.91 105.17
N LYS A 202 13.25 30.56 106.23
CA LYS A 202 12.55 29.27 106.32
C LYS A 202 11.52 29.11 105.21
N ARG A 203 10.69 30.14 104.95
CA ARG A 203 9.76 30.15 103.80
C ARG A 203 10.48 30.05 102.44
N LYS A 204 11.64 30.71 102.30
CA LYS A 204 12.48 30.61 101.09
C LYS A 204 13.04 29.20 100.93
N ILE A 205 13.48 28.54 102.01
CA ILE A 205 13.95 27.15 101.99
C ILE A 205 12.82 26.19 101.59
N GLU A 206 11.62 26.36 102.14
CA GLU A 206 10.46 25.53 101.80
C GLU A 206 10.03 25.74 100.33
N SER A 207 10.07 26.99 99.85
CA SER A 207 9.86 27.30 98.43
C SER A 207 10.98 26.77 97.53
N ILE A 208 12.22 26.75 97.99
CA ILE A 208 13.36 26.16 97.28
C ILE A 208 13.21 24.64 97.21
N SER A 209 12.74 23.99 98.27
CA SER A 209 12.45 22.55 98.28
C SER A 209 11.38 22.18 97.27
N GLY A 210 10.27 22.93 97.21
CA GLY A 210 9.24 22.73 96.18
C GLY A 210 9.75 22.99 94.75
N LYS A 211 10.69 23.94 94.57
CA LYS A 211 11.37 24.13 93.29
C LYS A 211 12.35 22.99 92.96
N ALA A 212 12.97 22.36 93.96
CA ALA A 212 13.85 21.22 93.77
C ALA A 212 13.09 19.98 93.28
N GLU A 213 11.89 19.73 93.80
CA GLU A 213 11.00 18.66 93.29
C GLU A 213 10.57 18.93 91.83
N GLN A 214 10.32 20.19 91.45
CA GLN A 214 10.07 20.56 90.05
C GLN A 214 11.29 20.35 89.15
N ILE A 215 12.51 20.51 89.68
CA ILE A 215 13.76 20.23 88.95
C ILE A 215 13.90 18.72 88.68
N GLU A 216 13.47 17.86 89.60
CA GLU A 216 13.46 16.41 89.38
C GLU A 216 12.49 16.02 88.25
N SER A 217 11.30 16.64 88.20
CA SER A 217 10.36 16.50 87.07
C SER A 217 10.93 17.01 85.74
N LEU A 218 11.73 18.09 85.77
CA LEU A 218 12.43 18.60 84.58
C LEU A 218 13.49 17.61 84.08
N GLY A 219 14.11 16.82 84.96
CA GLY A 219 15.03 15.75 84.59
C GLY A 219 14.40 14.67 83.70
N GLY A 220 13.14 14.28 84.00
CA GLY A 220 12.37 13.37 83.16
C GLY A 220 12.08 13.94 81.77
N VAL A 221 11.70 15.22 81.70
CA VAL A 221 11.50 15.93 80.42
C VAL A 221 12.80 16.01 79.61
N MET A 222 13.93 16.30 80.27
CA MET A 222 15.25 16.35 79.64
C MET A 222 15.65 14.99 79.05
N SER A 223 15.34 13.90 79.74
CA SER A 223 15.59 12.53 79.24
C SER A 223 14.74 12.22 78.00
N ASN A 224 13.45 12.58 78.01
CA ASN A 224 12.57 12.38 76.86
C ASN A 224 13.01 13.24 75.67
N LEU A 225 13.36 14.50 75.88
CA LEU A 225 13.89 15.38 74.85
C LEU A 225 15.20 14.85 74.26
N LYS A 226 16.08 14.29 75.10
CA LYS A 226 17.31 13.64 74.63
C LYS A 226 17.00 12.44 73.73
N GLN A 227 16.06 11.59 74.13
CA GLN A 227 15.67 10.42 73.34
C GLN A 227 14.99 10.81 72.02
N GLU A 228 14.13 11.83 72.02
CA GLU A 228 13.54 12.38 70.80
C GLU A 228 14.60 12.98 69.88
N LEU A 229 15.59 13.68 70.43
CA LEU A 229 16.70 14.24 69.66
C LEU A 229 17.56 13.14 69.03
N GLU A 230 17.89 12.08 69.77
CA GLU A 230 18.61 10.92 69.20
C GLU A 230 17.81 10.25 68.07
N SER A 231 16.50 10.11 68.23
CA SER A 231 15.59 9.63 67.17
C SER A 231 15.60 10.55 65.94
N VAL A 232 15.55 11.88 66.13
CA VAL A 232 15.63 12.86 65.03
C VAL A 232 16.99 12.81 64.33
N VAL A 233 18.08 12.66 65.08
CA VAL A 233 19.44 12.54 64.52
C VAL A 233 19.58 11.25 63.70
N SER A 234 19.02 10.13 64.18
CA SER A 234 19.00 8.86 63.44
C SER A 234 18.18 8.94 62.14
N LYS A 235 17.05 9.66 62.15
CA LYS A 235 16.24 9.93 60.95
C LYS A 235 16.97 10.84 59.97
N THR A 236 17.64 11.87 60.49
CA THR A 236 18.42 12.83 59.67
C THR A 236 19.60 12.15 58.99
N SER A 237 20.32 11.26 59.68
CA SER A 237 21.41 10.48 59.08
C SER A 237 20.90 9.50 58.03
N SER A 238 19.71 8.92 58.20
CA SER A 238 19.07 8.09 57.17
C SER A 238 18.66 8.86 55.91
N MET A 239 18.53 10.20 55.99
CA MET A 239 18.25 11.08 54.84
C MET A 239 19.50 11.43 54.02
N SER A 240 20.69 11.04 54.46
CA SER A 240 21.95 11.39 53.78
C SER A 240 22.10 10.80 52.39
N GLY A 241 21.31 9.77 52.02
CA GLY A 241 21.33 9.14 50.69
C GLY A 241 20.40 9.79 49.65
N ILE A 242 19.57 10.76 50.07
CA ILE A 242 18.67 11.50 49.18
C ILE A 242 19.45 12.37 48.16
N PRO A 243 20.53 13.09 48.54
CA PRO A 243 21.35 13.85 47.61
C PRO A 243 21.94 13.00 46.47
N GLU A 244 22.49 11.82 46.77
CA GLU A 244 23.05 10.92 45.74
C GLU A 244 21.98 10.43 44.77
N GLN A 245 20.78 10.10 45.28
CA GLN A 245 19.63 9.73 44.44
C GLN A 245 19.20 10.90 43.54
N ILE A 246 19.19 12.13 44.05
CA ILE A 246 18.89 13.33 43.27
C ILE A 246 19.94 13.54 42.17
N ASP A 247 21.22 13.36 42.46
CA ASP A 247 22.29 13.49 41.48
C ASP A 247 22.23 12.40 40.39
N GLU A 248 21.83 11.19 40.75
CA GLU A 248 21.60 10.10 39.80
C GLU A 248 20.38 10.38 38.91
N ILE A 249 19.28 10.83 39.49
CA ILE A 249 18.09 11.27 38.73
C ILE A 249 18.48 12.40 37.77
N LYS A 250 19.28 13.37 38.20
CA LYS A 250 19.74 14.48 37.36
C LYS A 250 20.58 14.00 36.17
N ARG A 251 21.49 13.03 36.39
CA ARG A 251 22.26 12.39 35.31
C ARG A 251 21.36 11.65 34.32
N ASN A 252 20.36 10.92 34.83
CA ASN A 252 19.41 10.21 33.98
C ASN A 252 18.55 11.18 33.14
N ILE A 253 18.07 12.27 33.73
CA ILE A 253 17.33 13.33 33.02
C ILE A 253 18.20 13.94 31.91
N GLN A 254 19.47 14.21 32.19
CA GLN A 254 20.38 14.75 31.18
C GLN A 254 20.63 13.77 30.02
N SER A 255 20.78 12.48 30.32
CA SER A 255 20.89 11.43 29.30
C SER A 255 19.64 11.35 28.44
N ILE A 256 18.45 11.34 29.06
CA ILE A 256 17.16 11.36 28.34
C ILE A 256 17.08 12.60 27.46
N SER A 257 17.43 13.78 27.97
CA SER A 257 17.42 15.04 27.21
C SER A 257 18.31 14.97 25.97
N SER A 258 19.51 14.40 26.09
CA SER A 258 20.43 14.23 24.95
C SER A 258 19.86 13.29 23.89
N ARG A 259 19.25 12.17 24.31
CA ARG A 259 18.58 11.22 23.41
C ARG A 259 17.38 11.83 22.70
N THR A 260 16.58 12.62 23.42
CA THR A 260 15.46 13.36 22.85
C THR A 260 15.91 14.38 21.80
N GLY A 261 17.05 15.06 22.02
CA GLY A 261 17.65 15.95 21.03
C GLY A 261 18.04 15.22 19.74
N ASN A 262 18.75 14.09 19.86
CA ASN A 262 19.12 13.26 18.70
C ASN A 262 17.88 12.73 17.96
N PHE A 263 16.88 12.26 18.70
CA PHE A 263 15.61 11.81 18.13
C PHE A 263 14.89 12.93 17.35
N GLY A 264 14.95 14.17 17.84
CA GLY A 264 14.47 15.33 17.09
C GLY A 264 15.18 15.52 15.75
N GLY A 265 16.51 15.37 15.74
CA GLY A 265 17.32 15.37 14.52
C GLY A 265 16.91 14.28 13.53
N ASP A 266 16.78 13.04 14.00
CA ASP A 266 16.34 11.92 13.18
C ASP A 266 14.94 12.13 12.59
N ILE A 267 14.00 12.68 13.38
CA ILE A 267 12.67 13.07 12.88
C ILE A 267 12.76 14.13 11.79
N THR A 268 13.62 15.14 11.95
CA THR A 268 13.78 16.16 10.91
C THR A 268 14.35 15.58 9.62
N ASN A 269 15.29 14.63 9.71
CA ASN A 269 15.84 13.93 8.55
C ASN A 269 14.77 13.08 7.86
N LEU A 270 14.02 12.27 8.63
CA LEU A 270 12.90 11.47 8.11
C LEU A 270 11.84 12.35 7.45
N LYS A 271 11.51 13.50 8.03
CA LYS A 271 10.57 14.46 7.44
C LYS A 271 11.05 14.96 6.08
N ASN A 272 12.34 15.26 5.95
CA ASN A 272 12.93 15.73 4.69
C ASN A 272 12.94 14.62 3.62
N GLU A 273 13.34 13.41 3.99
CA GLU A 273 13.30 12.24 3.08
C GLU A 273 11.87 11.93 2.62
N LEU A 274 10.90 11.97 3.54
CA LEU A 274 9.50 11.76 3.22
C LEU A 274 8.97 12.87 2.28
N GLY A 275 9.33 14.13 2.52
CA GLY A 275 9.00 15.24 1.63
C GLY A 275 9.53 15.04 0.20
N ASN A 276 10.77 14.57 0.07
CA ASN A 276 11.37 14.26 -1.23
C ASN A 276 10.70 13.06 -1.93
N MET A 277 10.27 12.06 -1.17
CA MET A 277 9.55 10.91 -1.71
C MET A 277 8.14 11.28 -2.17
N THR A 278 7.45 12.15 -1.43
CA THR A 278 6.15 12.70 -1.83
C THR A 278 6.26 13.46 -3.14
N SER A 279 7.20 14.41 -3.26
CA SER A 279 7.38 15.19 -4.48
C SER A 279 7.73 14.31 -5.70
N LYS A 280 8.58 13.30 -5.52
CA LYS A 280 8.89 12.33 -6.58
C LYS A 280 7.69 11.47 -6.98
N THR A 281 6.82 11.15 -6.04
CA THR A 281 5.58 10.41 -6.30
C THR A 281 4.60 11.27 -7.08
N ASP A 282 4.42 12.53 -6.69
CA ASP A 282 3.55 13.49 -7.41
C ASP A 282 4.02 13.70 -8.85
N GLN A 283 5.34 13.80 -9.07
CA GLN A 283 5.89 13.89 -10.43
C GLN A 283 5.56 12.64 -11.25
N LYS A 284 5.75 11.44 -10.70
CA LYS A 284 5.42 10.19 -11.40
C LYS A 284 3.93 10.06 -11.70
N ILE A 285 3.07 10.52 -10.80
CA ILE A 285 1.62 10.54 -11.02
C ILE A 285 1.29 11.50 -12.17
N THR A 286 1.94 12.66 -12.21
CA THR A 286 1.80 13.64 -13.31
C THR A 286 2.23 13.03 -14.64
N ASP A 287 3.41 12.42 -14.70
CA ASP A 287 3.94 11.76 -15.91
C ASP A 287 3.00 10.63 -16.39
N LEU A 288 2.49 9.80 -15.47
CA LEU A 288 1.52 8.74 -15.78
C LEU A 288 0.18 9.31 -16.28
N THR A 289 -0.27 10.43 -15.72
CA THR A 289 -1.49 11.13 -16.15
C THR A 289 -1.35 11.65 -17.58
N GLU A 290 -0.18 12.19 -17.94
CA GLU A 290 0.10 12.61 -19.31
C GLU A 290 0.11 11.43 -20.29
N ILE A 291 0.74 10.31 -19.92
CA ILE A 291 0.75 9.09 -20.74
C ILE A 291 -0.67 8.54 -20.92
N LEU A 292 -1.48 8.54 -19.86
CA LEU A 292 -2.87 8.10 -19.90
C LEU A 292 -3.70 8.97 -20.86
N ASN A 293 -3.60 10.30 -20.71
CA ASN A 293 -4.31 11.24 -21.60
C ASN A 293 -3.90 11.07 -23.07
N ARG A 294 -2.61 10.84 -23.33
CA ARG A 294 -2.10 10.59 -24.69
C ARG A 294 -2.57 9.23 -25.24
N SER A 295 -2.67 8.22 -24.38
CA SER A 295 -3.23 6.91 -24.74
C SER A 295 -4.71 7.01 -25.09
N ASP A 296 -5.48 7.74 -24.30
CA ASP A 296 -6.92 7.98 -24.56
C ASP A 296 -7.14 8.76 -25.86
N ALA A 297 -6.33 9.81 -26.08
CA ALA A 297 -6.35 10.56 -27.34
C ALA A 297 -6.03 9.65 -28.55
N SER A 298 -4.99 8.81 -28.43
CA SER A 298 -4.63 7.86 -29.49
C SER A 298 -5.72 6.82 -29.76
N THR A 299 -6.41 6.35 -28.71
CA THR A 299 -7.52 5.39 -28.83
C THR A 299 -8.72 6.03 -29.51
N SER A 300 -9.05 7.26 -29.13
CA SER A 300 -10.10 8.05 -29.79
C SER A 300 -9.80 8.28 -31.27
N GLU A 301 -8.56 8.67 -31.62
CA GLU A 301 -8.14 8.79 -33.01
C GLU A 301 -8.22 7.46 -33.77
N PHE A 302 -7.82 6.35 -33.13
CA PHE A 302 -7.92 5.03 -33.72
C PHE A 302 -9.38 4.66 -34.03
N HIS A 303 -10.30 4.89 -33.10
CA HIS A 303 -11.74 4.67 -33.34
C HIS A 303 -12.28 5.58 -34.44
N LYS A 304 -11.87 6.85 -34.49
CA LYS A 304 -12.25 7.77 -35.56
C LYS A 304 -11.79 7.27 -36.92
N LYS A 305 -10.50 6.92 -37.07
CA LYS A 305 -9.96 6.37 -38.32
C LYS A 305 -10.59 5.04 -38.70
N THR A 306 -10.86 4.18 -37.72
CA THR A 306 -11.57 2.92 -37.95
C THR A 306 -12.97 3.17 -38.49
N ASN A 307 -13.70 4.13 -37.93
CA ASN A 307 -15.03 4.51 -38.42
C ASN A 307 -14.98 5.14 -39.81
N GLU A 308 -14.00 6.00 -40.10
CA GLU A 308 -13.77 6.54 -41.45
C GLU A 308 -13.50 5.42 -42.46
N ILE A 309 -12.62 4.47 -42.13
CA ILE A 309 -12.35 3.29 -42.97
C ILE A 309 -13.62 2.45 -43.18
N ILE A 310 -14.42 2.24 -42.13
CA ILE A 310 -15.70 1.51 -42.24
C ILE A 310 -16.66 2.25 -43.18
N GLN A 311 -16.75 3.59 -43.10
CA GLN A 311 -17.58 4.39 -44.00
C GLN A 311 -17.08 4.33 -45.45
N GLU A 312 -15.77 4.44 -45.68
CA GLU A 312 -15.18 4.29 -47.02
C GLU A 312 -15.45 2.90 -47.58
N LEU A 313 -15.31 1.84 -46.77
CA LEU A 313 -15.65 0.47 -47.15
C LEU A 313 -17.14 0.32 -47.50
N GLN A 314 -18.03 0.98 -46.77
CA GLN A 314 -19.46 1.01 -47.10
C GLN A 314 -19.77 1.81 -48.37
N GLY A 315 -19.05 2.91 -48.63
CA GLY A 315 -19.13 3.66 -49.87
C GLY A 315 -18.71 2.82 -51.09
N ILE A 316 -17.60 2.09 -50.96
CA ILE A 316 -17.09 1.16 -51.98
C ILE A 316 -18.07 -0.02 -52.20
N LYS A 317 -18.71 -0.50 -51.14
CA LYS A 317 -19.76 -1.54 -51.19
C LYS A 317 -20.97 -1.10 -52.02
N ASN A 318 -21.38 0.18 -51.95
CA ASN A 318 -22.51 0.69 -52.74
C ASN A 318 -22.19 0.84 -54.23
N VAL A 319 -20.92 1.12 -54.58
CA VAL A 319 -20.47 1.28 -55.98
C VAL A 319 -20.20 -0.07 -56.67
N THR A 320 -19.98 -1.16 -55.92
CA THR A 320 -19.53 -2.46 -56.47
C THR A 320 -20.61 -3.55 -56.34
N ILE A 321 -21.57 -3.59 -57.27
CA ILE A 321 -22.72 -4.52 -57.24
C ILE A 321 -22.37 -5.96 -57.70
N LYS A 322 -22.97 -6.95 -57.00
CA LYS A 322 -23.22 -8.39 -57.30
C LYS A 322 -22.05 -9.37 -57.48
N SER A 323 -20.83 -8.96 -57.84
CA SER A 323 -19.68 -9.90 -57.93
C SER A 323 -18.73 -9.84 -56.71
N SER A 324 -18.87 -8.83 -55.84
CA SER A 324 -17.95 -8.53 -54.72
C SER A 324 -18.45 -8.99 -53.34
N GLN A 325 -19.66 -9.56 -53.29
CA GLN A 325 -20.32 -9.91 -52.03
C GLN A 325 -19.57 -10.98 -51.21
N THR A 326 -18.83 -11.87 -51.86
CA THR A 326 -18.12 -12.97 -51.18
C THR A 326 -16.80 -12.49 -50.55
N THR A 327 -15.97 -11.77 -51.31
CA THR A 327 -14.66 -11.29 -50.82
C THR A 327 -14.78 -10.23 -49.71
N SER A 328 -15.81 -9.37 -49.77
CA SER A 328 -16.06 -8.38 -48.71
C SER A 328 -16.52 -9.01 -47.39
N LYS A 329 -17.29 -10.11 -47.46
CA LYS A 329 -17.73 -10.86 -46.27
C LYS A 329 -16.58 -11.65 -45.62
N GLU A 330 -15.68 -12.21 -46.41
CA GLU A 330 -14.46 -12.87 -45.91
C GLU A 330 -13.56 -11.87 -45.15
N VAL A 331 -13.33 -10.68 -45.72
CA VAL A 331 -12.54 -9.63 -45.06
C VAL A 331 -13.20 -9.14 -43.77
N LEU A 332 -14.53 -8.99 -43.77
CA LEU A 332 -15.29 -8.64 -42.56
C LEU A 332 -15.19 -9.72 -41.47
N GLY A 333 -15.24 -11.00 -41.86
CA GLY A 333 -15.04 -12.13 -40.96
C GLY A 333 -13.66 -12.10 -40.32
N LEU A 334 -12.59 -11.87 -41.09
CA LEU A 334 -11.22 -11.77 -40.58
C LEU A 334 -11.04 -10.60 -39.61
N LEU A 335 -11.61 -9.43 -39.90
CA LEU A 335 -11.56 -8.28 -39.00
C LEU A 335 -12.29 -8.56 -37.68
N LYS A 336 -13.48 -9.15 -37.74
CA LYS A 336 -14.25 -9.54 -36.55
C LYS A 336 -13.53 -10.62 -35.73
N LEU A 337 -12.88 -11.56 -36.40
CA LEU A 337 -12.03 -12.57 -35.75
C LEU A 337 -10.85 -11.93 -35.01
N SER A 338 -10.18 -10.96 -35.63
CA SER A 338 -9.09 -10.22 -34.99
C SER A 338 -9.57 -9.41 -33.77
N GLU A 339 -10.73 -8.77 -33.86
CA GLU A 339 -11.36 -8.05 -32.74
C GLU A 339 -11.67 -8.99 -31.57
N PHE A 340 -12.24 -10.16 -31.85
CA PHE A 340 -12.53 -11.19 -30.86
C PHE A 340 -11.27 -11.72 -30.18
N GLN A 341 -10.25 -12.11 -30.96
CA GLN A 341 -9.00 -12.63 -30.41
C GLN A 341 -8.30 -11.61 -29.52
N SER A 342 -8.32 -10.33 -29.90
CA SER A 342 -7.80 -9.24 -29.08
C SER A 342 -8.56 -9.10 -27.76
N ASN A 343 -9.89 -9.10 -27.80
CA ASN A 343 -10.74 -8.99 -26.61
C ASN A 343 -10.55 -10.14 -25.62
N VAL A 344 -10.50 -11.39 -26.09
CA VAL A 344 -10.26 -12.56 -25.24
C VAL A 344 -8.85 -12.50 -24.62
N ARG A 345 -7.84 -12.10 -25.39
CA ARG A 345 -6.46 -11.96 -24.88
C ARG A 345 -6.34 -10.87 -23.82
N MET A 346 -6.93 -9.70 -24.05
CA MET A 346 -6.90 -8.58 -23.11
C MET A 346 -7.56 -8.93 -21.78
N ARG A 347 -8.70 -9.65 -21.80
CA ARG A 347 -9.34 -10.11 -20.56
C ARG A 347 -8.55 -11.21 -19.85
N ALA A 348 -7.89 -12.09 -20.62
CA ALA A 348 -7.07 -13.17 -20.07
C ALA A 348 -5.75 -12.69 -19.42
N GLU A 349 -5.28 -11.49 -19.75
CA GLU A 349 -4.08 -10.88 -19.15
C GLU A 349 -4.33 -10.34 -17.73
N SER A 350 -5.59 -10.22 -17.29
CA SER A 350 -5.90 -9.78 -15.93
C SER A 350 -5.43 -10.77 -14.86
N LYS A 351 -4.79 -10.26 -13.80
CA LYS A 351 -4.37 -11.06 -12.63
C LYS A 351 -5.52 -11.54 -11.77
N TYR A 352 -6.63 -10.80 -11.74
CA TYR A 352 -7.82 -11.12 -10.96
C TYR A 352 -9.05 -11.03 -11.88
N GLY A 353 -10.01 -11.91 -11.70
CA GLY A 353 -11.25 -11.88 -12.46
C GLY A 353 -12.36 -12.65 -11.74
N THR A 354 -13.59 -12.38 -12.16
CA THR A 354 -14.79 -12.97 -11.56
C THR A 354 -15.45 -13.95 -12.53
N LEU A 355 -16.40 -14.74 -12.02
CA LEU A 355 -17.22 -15.61 -12.86
C LEU A 355 -17.95 -14.83 -13.98
N GLN A 356 -18.32 -13.57 -13.72
CA GLN A 356 -18.96 -12.70 -14.70
C GLN A 356 -18.04 -12.33 -15.87
N ASP A 357 -16.73 -12.27 -15.64
CA ASP A 357 -15.75 -12.00 -16.70
C ASP A 357 -15.55 -13.24 -17.60
N LEU A 358 -15.60 -14.44 -17.00
CA LEU A 358 -15.67 -15.69 -17.76
C LEU A 358 -16.97 -15.77 -18.57
N GLU A 359 -18.10 -15.32 -18.00
CA GLU A 359 -19.38 -15.24 -18.70
C GLU A 359 -19.28 -14.38 -19.95
N LYS A 360 -18.74 -13.17 -19.83
CA LYS A 360 -18.55 -12.27 -20.98
C LYS A 360 -17.66 -12.89 -22.06
N MET A 361 -16.60 -13.60 -21.68
CA MET A 361 -15.73 -14.30 -22.65
C MET A 361 -16.46 -15.47 -23.33
N ALA A 362 -17.27 -16.22 -22.58
CA ALA A 362 -18.08 -17.31 -23.11
C ALA A 362 -19.17 -16.80 -24.07
N THR A 363 -19.89 -15.74 -23.70
CA THR A 363 -20.90 -15.09 -24.54
C THR A 363 -20.29 -14.53 -25.83
N GLN A 364 -19.16 -13.83 -25.74
CA GLN A 364 -18.46 -13.34 -26.94
C GLN A 364 -17.99 -14.47 -27.85
N THR A 365 -17.58 -15.61 -27.27
CA THR A 365 -17.20 -16.79 -28.06
C THR A 365 -18.42 -17.37 -28.79
N ALA A 366 -19.57 -17.48 -28.13
CA ALA A 366 -20.81 -17.94 -28.73
C ALA A 366 -21.31 -17.00 -29.84
N GLU A 367 -21.28 -15.68 -29.60
CA GLU A 367 -21.65 -14.67 -30.60
C GLU A 367 -20.79 -14.76 -31.85
N MET A 368 -19.48 -14.97 -31.69
CA MET A 368 -18.55 -15.08 -32.82
C MET A 368 -18.75 -16.36 -33.62
N VAL A 369 -19.02 -17.48 -32.96
CA VAL A 369 -19.38 -18.73 -33.66
C VAL A 369 -20.65 -18.51 -34.47
N ASN A 370 -21.69 -17.93 -33.87
CA ASN A 370 -22.95 -17.65 -34.55
C ASN A 370 -22.79 -16.68 -35.72
N LEU A 371 -21.91 -15.67 -35.60
CA LEU A 371 -21.61 -14.73 -36.67
C LEU A 371 -20.95 -15.43 -37.85
N PHE A 372 -19.96 -16.30 -37.60
CA PHE A 372 -19.30 -17.06 -38.66
C PHE A 372 -20.22 -18.10 -39.30
N ASP A 373 -21.06 -18.77 -38.52
CA ASP A 373 -22.05 -19.72 -39.06
C ASP A 373 -23.09 -19.00 -39.94
N LYS A 374 -23.54 -17.79 -39.56
CA LYS A 374 -24.36 -16.94 -40.44
C LYS A 374 -23.63 -16.53 -41.71
N LEU A 375 -22.38 -16.08 -41.60
CA LEU A 375 -21.56 -15.72 -42.76
C LEU A 375 -21.32 -16.90 -43.71
N SER A 376 -21.18 -18.11 -43.15
CA SER A 376 -21.04 -19.37 -43.87
C SER A 376 -22.32 -19.72 -44.65
N ILE A 377 -23.50 -19.60 -44.01
CA ILE A 377 -24.80 -19.84 -44.65
C ILE A 377 -25.05 -18.82 -45.77
N GLU A 378 -24.79 -17.53 -45.52
CA GLU A 378 -25.07 -16.47 -46.47
C GLU A 378 -24.10 -16.41 -47.66
N SER A 379 -22.93 -17.05 -47.56
CA SER A 379 -21.91 -17.01 -48.61
C SER A 379 -21.89 -18.27 -49.49
N GLU A 380 -22.73 -19.28 -49.18
CA GLU A 380 -22.73 -20.64 -49.78
C GLU A 380 -21.35 -21.34 -49.76
N GLN A 381 -20.38 -20.75 -49.07
CA GLN A 381 -19.03 -21.23 -48.85
C GLN A 381 -18.90 -21.58 -47.38
N LYS A 382 -18.23 -22.70 -47.10
CA LYS A 382 -18.09 -23.28 -45.77
C LYS A 382 -17.08 -22.48 -44.91
N ILE A 383 -17.38 -21.21 -44.65
CA ILE A 383 -16.58 -20.30 -43.82
C ILE A 383 -17.05 -20.45 -42.36
N ALA A 384 -16.95 -21.67 -41.83
CA ALA A 384 -17.18 -21.90 -40.40
C ALA A 384 -15.96 -21.38 -39.62
N LEU A 385 -16.19 -20.95 -38.37
CA LEU A 385 -15.08 -20.58 -37.49
C LEU A 385 -14.11 -21.77 -37.35
N PRO A 386 -12.80 -21.60 -37.62
CA PRO A 386 -11.85 -22.69 -37.53
C PRO A 386 -11.88 -23.32 -36.14
N HIS A 387 -11.81 -24.65 -36.11
CA HIS A 387 -11.88 -25.43 -34.88
C HIS A 387 -10.78 -25.01 -33.89
N GLU A 388 -9.60 -24.64 -34.39
CA GLU A 388 -8.47 -24.15 -33.61
C GLU A 388 -8.82 -22.87 -32.84
N VAL A 389 -9.65 -22.00 -33.41
CA VAL A 389 -10.09 -20.76 -32.74
C VAL A 389 -11.08 -21.07 -31.64
N LYS A 390 -12.02 -21.99 -31.89
CA LYS A 390 -12.98 -22.47 -30.87
C LYS A 390 -12.23 -23.09 -29.68
N GLN A 391 -11.29 -23.98 -29.97
CA GLN A 391 -10.43 -24.60 -28.95
C GLN A 391 -9.57 -23.59 -28.22
N TRP A 392 -8.96 -22.65 -28.95
CA TRP A 392 -8.13 -21.61 -28.34
C TRP A 392 -8.93 -20.74 -27.35
N ALA A 393 -10.14 -20.31 -27.73
CA ALA A 393 -10.99 -19.48 -26.88
C ALA A 393 -11.41 -20.22 -25.61
N VAL A 394 -11.91 -21.46 -25.73
CA VAL A 394 -12.30 -22.28 -24.56
C VAL A 394 -11.10 -22.61 -23.68
N SER A 395 -9.95 -22.95 -24.28
CA SER A 395 -8.71 -23.14 -23.52
C SER A 395 -8.31 -21.90 -22.74
N LYS A 396 -8.46 -20.70 -23.31
CA LYS A 396 -8.14 -19.45 -22.62
C LYS A 396 -9.08 -19.17 -21.46
N ILE A 397 -10.37 -19.45 -21.60
CA ILE A 397 -11.35 -19.30 -20.51
C ILE A 397 -10.98 -20.24 -19.35
N LEU A 398 -10.60 -21.48 -19.64
CA LEU A 398 -10.15 -22.46 -18.63
C LEU A 398 -8.85 -22.04 -17.94
N ASP A 399 -7.87 -21.50 -18.69
CA ASP A 399 -6.63 -20.94 -18.11
C ASP A 399 -6.92 -19.75 -17.17
N CYS A 400 -7.92 -18.93 -17.50
CA CYS A 400 -8.34 -17.81 -16.64
C CYS A 400 -9.03 -18.32 -15.38
N ALA A 401 -9.88 -19.33 -15.51
CA ALA A 401 -10.55 -19.95 -14.38
C ALA A 401 -9.56 -20.56 -13.36
N ASP A 402 -8.50 -21.21 -13.84
CA ASP A 402 -7.41 -21.71 -13.00
C ASP A 402 -6.71 -20.56 -12.27
N ARG A 403 -6.27 -19.56 -13.03
CA ARG A 403 -5.55 -18.40 -12.50
C ARG A 403 -6.37 -17.61 -11.47
N TRP A 404 -7.69 -17.56 -11.63
CA TRP A 404 -8.61 -16.85 -10.73
C TRP A 404 -9.22 -17.77 -9.66
N GLU A 405 -8.74 -19.01 -9.54
CA GLU A 405 -9.16 -20.02 -8.56
C GLU A 405 -10.69 -20.27 -8.55
N ILE A 406 -11.31 -20.23 -9.73
CA ILE A 406 -12.75 -20.45 -9.88
C ILE A 406 -13.03 -21.94 -9.96
N ARG A 407 -14.03 -22.42 -9.21
CA ARG A 407 -14.41 -23.84 -9.14
C ARG A 407 -14.81 -24.36 -10.52
N PHE A 408 -14.26 -25.51 -10.90
CA PHE A 408 -14.54 -26.16 -12.18
C PHE A 408 -16.04 -26.33 -12.47
N THR A 409 -16.82 -26.78 -11.49
CA THR A 409 -18.27 -27.00 -11.65
C THR A 409 -19.02 -25.72 -12.05
N ASP A 410 -18.62 -24.57 -11.53
CA ASP A 410 -19.25 -23.28 -11.87
C ASP A 410 -18.87 -22.84 -13.29
N VAL A 411 -17.59 -23.03 -13.66
CA VAL A 411 -17.06 -22.74 -15.00
C VAL A 411 -17.69 -23.65 -16.04
N PHE A 412 -17.81 -24.94 -15.73
CA PHE A 412 -18.38 -25.95 -16.62
C PHE A 412 -19.86 -25.68 -16.90
N ARG A 413 -20.66 -25.38 -15.87
CA ARG A 413 -22.07 -24.99 -16.03
C ARG A 413 -22.22 -23.72 -16.88
N LEU A 414 -21.37 -22.73 -16.63
CA LEU A 414 -21.37 -21.48 -17.39
C LEU A 414 -21.04 -21.72 -18.87
N LEU A 415 -20.00 -22.49 -19.16
CA LEU A 415 -19.62 -22.85 -20.51
C LEU A 415 -20.69 -23.69 -21.21
N ALA A 416 -21.28 -24.66 -20.51
CA ALA A 416 -22.36 -25.50 -21.04
C ALA A 416 -23.62 -24.70 -21.37
N ASN A 417 -23.97 -23.72 -20.53
CA ASN A 417 -25.12 -22.84 -20.75
C ASN A 417 -24.89 -21.84 -21.89
N GLN A 418 -23.71 -21.23 -21.98
CA GLN A 418 -23.44 -20.14 -22.92
C GLN A 418 -22.98 -20.62 -24.31
N LEU A 419 -22.20 -21.69 -24.40
CA LEU A 419 -21.69 -22.21 -25.68
C LEU A 419 -22.49 -23.42 -26.22
N GLY A 420 -23.24 -24.11 -25.35
CA GLY A 420 -23.94 -25.35 -25.69
C GLY A 420 -23.03 -26.59 -25.68
N ARG A 421 -23.64 -27.76 -25.47
CA ARG A 421 -22.93 -29.04 -25.26
C ARG A 421 -22.12 -29.48 -26.48
N ASP A 422 -22.62 -29.27 -27.69
CA ASP A 422 -21.96 -29.73 -28.92
C ASP A 422 -20.68 -28.94 -29.20
N LEU A 423 -20.72 -27.62 -29.05
CA LEU A 423 -19.54 -26.78 -29.24
C LEU A 423 -18.50 -27.02 -28.16
N LEU A 424 -18.95 -27.23 -26.92
CA LEU A 424 -18.08 -27.53 -25.81
C LEU A 424 -17.37 -28.88 -25.98
N LYS A 425 -18.07 -29.89 -26.51
CA LYS A 425 -17.51 -31.20 -26.86
C LYS A 425 -16.40 -31.10 -27.90
N GLU A 426 -16.55 -30.25 -28.91
CA GLU A 426 -15.53 -30.03 -29.93
C GLU A 426 -14.36 -29.15 -29.43
N ALA A 427 -14.64 -28.14 -28.61
CA ALA A 427 -13.65 -27.15 -28.21
C ALA A 427 -12.80 -27.55 -26.99
N ILE A 428 -13.25 -28.50 -26.16
CA ILE A 428 -12.53 -28.93 -24.96
C ILE A 428 -11.33 -29.82 -25.30
N ARG A 429 -10.18 -29.51 -24.68
CA ARG A 429 -9.03 -30.41 -24.60
C ARG A 429 -9.02 -31.12 -23.25
N ILE A 430 -9.33 -32.42 -23.25
CA ILE A 430 -9.37 -33.27 -22.04
C ILE A 430 -8.05 -33.23 -21.27
N GLN A 431 -6.92 -33.20 -21.98
CA GLN A 431 -5.59 -33.08 -21.41
C GLN A 431 -5.46 -31.82 -20.53
N GLN A 432 -5.88 -30.67 -21.03
CA GLN A 432 -5.80 -29.39 -20.31
C GLN A 432 -6.65 -29.42 -19.03
N ILE A 433 -7.85 -30.01 -19.10
CA ILE A 433 -8.75 -30.07 -17.94
C ILE A 433 -8.22 -31.05 -16.89
N ARG A 434 -7.59 -32.14 -17.32
CA ARG A 434 -6.90 -33.05 -16.40
C ARG A 434 -5.75 -32.36 -15.68
N ASP A 435 -4.96 -31.58 -16.40
CA ASP A 435 -3.77 -30.92 -15.88
C ASP A 435 -4.13 -29.74 -14.95
N ILE A 436 -5.25 -29.05 -15.21
CA ILE A 436 -5.73 -27.90 -14.43
C ILE A 436 -6.62 -28.32 -13.25
N PHE A 437 -7.66 -29.12 -13.50
CA PHE A 437 -8.73 -29.41 -12.52
C PHE A 437 -8.71 -30.87 -12.00
N GLY A 438 -7.80 -31.70 -12.50
CA GLY A 438 -7.62 -33.08 -12.06
C GLY A 438 -8.60 -34.09 -12.65
N ILE A 439 -8.44 -35.36 -12.27
CA ILE A 439 -9.14 -36.51 -12.87
C ILE A 439 -10.66 -36.48 -12.60
N ARG A 440 -11.11 -35.89 -11.47
CA ARG A 440 -12.55 -35.77 -11.14
C ARG A 440 -13.32 -34.87 -12.12
N ALA A 441 -12.72 -33.76 -12.53
CA ALA A 441 -13.32 -32.86 -13.52
C ALA A 441 -13.44 -33.51 -14.91
N VAL A 442 -12.48 -34.38 -15.26
CA VAL A 442 -12.53 -35.18 -16.50
C VAL A 442 -13.69 -36.15 -16.47
N GLU A 443 -13.95 -36.80 -15.33
CA GLU A 443 -15.06 -37.74 -15.19
C GLU A 443 -16.42 -37.04 -15.29
N GLU A 444 -16.55 -35.84 -14.70
CA GLU A 444 -17.75 -35.00 -14.79
C GLU A 444 -18.04 -34.59 -16.25
N ILE A 445 -17.01 -34.25 -17.01
CA ILE A 445 -17.11 -33.99 -18.46
C ILE A 445 -17.54 -35.22 -19.24
N LYS A 446 -16.92 -36.37 -18.97
CA LYS A 446 -17.25 -37.63 -19.67
C LYS A 446 -18.69 -38.03 -19.43
N GLN A 447 -19.18 -37.85 -18.20
CA GLN A 447 -20.54 -38.16 -17.80
C GLN A 447 -21.56 -37.19 -18.41
N GLU A 448 -21.28 -35.89 -18.50
CA GLU A 448 -22.23 -34.88 -19.00
C GLU A 448 -22.20 -34.64 -20.52
N LEU A 449 -21.04 -34.79 -21.18
CA LEU A 449 -20.86 -34.52 -22.62
C LEU A 449 -20.82 -35.79 -23.50
N THR A 450 -20.97 -36.99 -22.89
CA THR A 450 -20.94 -38.29 -23.59
C THR A 450 -19.72 -38.42 -24.52
N VAL A 451 -18.54 -38.10 -23.99
CA VAL A 451 -17.27 -38.16 -24.72
C VAL A 451 -16.56 -39.44 -24.28
N SER A 452 -16.38 -40.39 -25.19
CA SER A 452 -15.67 -41.65 -24.93
C SER A 452 -14.18 -41.44 -24.71
#